data_AF-A0A949KJS6-F1
#
_entry.id   AF-A0A949KJS6-F1
#
_cell.length_a   1.000
_cell.length_b   1.000
_cell.length_c   1.000
_cell.angle_alpha   90.00
_cell.angle_beta   90.00
_cell.angle_gamma   90.00
#
_symmetry.space_group_name_H-M   'P 1'
#
loop_
_entity.id
_entity.type
_entity.pdbx_description
1 polymer ?
#
loop_
_entity_poly.entity_id
_entity_poly.type
_entity_poly.pdbx_seq_one_letter_code
_entity_poly.pdbx_strand_id
1 'polypeptide(L)' 'MSCPSLKHRFEEEHRKGISFERAAEIHQDVEGSVAAHRAELQELKNQGAEKERIEHLQEHIREGEELLQEIRRMKLH' A
#
# COMPACT_ATOMS: atom_id res chain seq x y z
N MET A 1 -2.04 9.14 3.54
CA MET A 1 -1.54 8.21 4.58
C MET A 1 -0.39 7.43 3.97
N SER A 2 0.64 7.05 4.74
CA SER A 2 1.74 6.22 4.22
C SER A 2 1.39 4.73 4.26
N CYS A 3 1.98 3.91 3.39
CA CYS A 3 1.75 2.46 3.35
C CYS A 3 1.92 1.77 4.73
N PRO A 4 2.94 2.11 5.55
CA PRO A 4 3.08 1.53 6.88
C PRO A 4 1.91 1.82 7.83
N SER A 5 1.32 3.01 7.74
CA SER A 5 0.15 3.38 8.56
C SER A 5 -1.11 2.60 8.17
N LEU A 6 -1.29 2.33 6.87
CA LEU A 6 -2.39 1.52 6.36
C LEU A 6 -2.22 0.04 6.73
N LYS A 7 -0.98 -0.46 6.66
CA LYS A 7 -0.63 -1.81 7.13
C LYS A 7 -0.93 -2.00 8.61
N HIS A 8 -0.49 -1.06 9.45
CA HIS A 8 -0.76 -1.14 10.88
C HIS A 8 -2.27 -1.16 11.19
N ARG A 9 -3.04 -0.27 10.55
CA ARG A 9 -4.51 -0.25 10.65
C ARG A 9 -5.12 -1.57 10.20
N PHE A 10 -4.66 -2.15 9.10
CA PHE A 10 -5.12 -3.47 8.65
C PHE A 10 -4.86 -4.55 9.69
N GLU A 11 -3.64 -4.64 10.22
CA GLU A 11 -3.27 -5.65 11.23
C GLU A 11 -4.11 -5.52 12.50
N GLU A 12 -4.38 -4.30 12.97
CA GLU A 12 -5.22 -4.07 14.14
C GLU A 12 -6.68 -4.49 13.93
N GLU A 13 -7.25 -4.15 12.77
CA GLU A 13 -8.63 -4.51 12.41
C GLU A 13 -8.74 -6.01 12.16
N HIS A 14 -7.75 -6.62 11.50
CA HIS A 14 -7.71 -8.06 11.22
C HIS A 14 -7.70 -8.89 12.51
N ARG A 15 -6.90 -8.48 13.52
CA ARG A 15 -6.90 -9.11 14.85
C ARG A 15 -8.25 -9.05 15.57
N LYS A 16 -9.09 -8.07 15.24
CA LYS A 16 -10.43 -7.88 15.83
C LYS A 16 -11.55 -8.57 15.04
N GLY A 17 -11.24 -9.23 13.93
CA GLY A 17 -12.23 -9.80 13.02
C GLY A 17 -12.77 -8.75 12.06
N ILE A 18 -11.88 -8.23 11.21
CA ILE A 18 -12.19 -7.21 10.20
C ILE A 18 -13.40 -7.60 9.34
N SER A 19 -14.32 -6.66 9.13
CA SER A 19 -15.45 -6.85 8.21
C SER A 19 -15.01 -6.75 6.75
N PHE A 20 -15.80 -7.31 5.84
CA PHE A 20 -15.59 -7.14 4.40
C PHE A 20 -15.49 -5.67 3.99
N GLU A 21 -16.44 -4.84 4.45
CA GLU A 21 -16.49 -3.40 4.15
C GLU A 21 -15.20 -2.72 4.59
N ARG A 22 -14.72 -3.05 5.80
CA ARG A 22 -13.50 -2.47 6.33
C ARG A 22 -12.25 -2.91 5.57
N ALA A 23 -12.19 -4.18 5.18
CA ALA A 23 -11.11 -4.69 4.34
C ALA A 23 -11.11 -4.03 2.95
N ALA A 24 -12.29 -3.79 2.37
CA ALA A 24 -12.47 -3.11 1.09
C ALA A 24 -12.05 -1.63 1.15
N GLU A 25 -12.41 -0.91 2.22
CA GLU A 25 -11.95 0.47 2.46
C GLU A 25 -10.41 0.55 2.50
N ILE A 26 -9.78 -0.33 3.29
CA ILE A 26 -8.33 -0.38 3.40
C ILE A 26 -7.70 -0.75 2.06
N HIS A 27 -8.27 -1.70 1.31
CA HIS A 27 -7.80 -2.03 -0.04
C HIS A 27 -7.79 -0.79 -0.94
N GLN A 28 -8.89 -0.03 -0.96
CA GLN A 28 -9.01 1.17 -1.79
C GLN A 28 -8.02 2.27 -1.37
N ASP A 29 -7.83 2.48 -0.06
CA ASP A 29 -6.83 3.41 0.48
C ASP A 29 -5.41 3.04 0.03
N VAL A 30 -5.05 1.74 0.11
CA VAL A 30 -3.74 1.23 -0.29
C VAL A 30 -3.54 1.32 -1.80
N GLU A 31 -4.54 0.97 -2.59
CA GLU A 31 -4.48 1.04 -4.05
C GLU A 31 -4.26 2.47 -4.54
N GLY A 32 -4.97 3.45 -3.95
CA GLY A 32 -4.76 4.87 -4.23
C GLY A 32 -3.35 5.35 -3.86
N SER A 33 -2.83 4.93 -2.69
CA SER A 33 -1.48 5.26 -2.25
C SER A 33 -0.40 4.68 -3.19
N VAL A 34 -0.55 3.42 -3.60
CA VAL A 34 0.39 2.76 -4.54
C VAL A 34 0.36 3.45 -5.91
N ALA A 35 -0.83 3.81 -6.40
CA ALA A 35 -0.97 4.54 -7.66
C ALA A 35 -0.25 5.90 -7.62
N ALA A 36 -0.40 6.65 -6.53
CA ALA A 36 0.30 7.92 -6.33
C ALA A 36 1.83 7.74 -6.29
N HIS A 37 2.34 6.78 -5.54
CA HIS A 37 3.78 6.49 -5.48
C HIS A 37 4.34 6.03 -6.84
N ARG A 38 3.58 5.27 -7.64
CA ARG A 38 4.01 4.88 -8.99
C ARG A 38 4.13 6.09 -9.93
N ALA A 39 3.20 7.04 -9.83
CA ALA A 39 3.27 8.28 -10.60
C ALA A 39 4.51 9.11 -10.21
N GLU A 40 4.73 9.30 -8.90
CA GLU A 40 5.91 9.99 -8.38
C GLU A 40 7.21 9.29 -8.79
N LEU A 41 7.26 7.96 -8.76
CA LEU A 41 8.44 7.19 -9.19
C LEU A 41 8.76 7.44 -10.66
N GLN A 42 7.74 7.54 -11.51
CA GLN A 42 7.94 7.83 -12.92
C GLN A 42 8.49 9.24 -13.12
N GLU A 43 8.00 10.22 -12.37
CA GLU A 43 8.51 11.59 -12.40
C GLU A 43 9.96 11.67 -11.93
N LEU A 44 10.31 11.03 -10.81
CA LEU A 44 11.67 10.99 -10.28
C LEU A 44 12.65 10.35 -11.27
N LYS A 45 12.24 9.27 -11.94
CA LYS A 45 13.05 8.63 -12.99
C LYS A 45 13.26 9.56 -14.19
N ASN A 46 12.23 10.28 -14.61
CA ASN A 46 12.32 11.22 -15.74
C ASN A 46 13.21 12.42 -15.41
N GLN A 47 13.27 12.83 -14.15
CA GLN A 47 14.08 13.96 -13.67
C GLN A 47 15.52 13.56 -13.33
N GLY A 48 15.88 12.27 -13.41
CA GLY A 48 17.20 11.79 -13.01
C GLY A 48 17.47 11.97 -11.51
N ALA A 49 16.44 11.83 -10.68
CA ALA A 49 16.53 11.99 -9.23
C ALA A 49 17.48 10.96 -8.58
N GLU A 50 17.86 11.24 -7.34
CA GLU A 50 18.77 10.41 -6.56
C GLU A 50 18.26 8.97 -6.40
N LYS A 51 19.19 8.02 -6.50
CA LYS A 51 18.93 6.57 -6.40
C LYS A 51 18.23 6.19 -5.10
N GLU A 52 18.64 6.80 -3.99
CA GLU A 52 18.07 6.54 -2.66
C GLU A 52 16.57 6.89 -2.59
N ARG A 53 16.17 8.02 -3.18
CA ARG A 53 14.75 8.42 -3.26
C ARG A 53 13.93 7.43 -4.10
N ILE A 54 14.49 6.99 -5.23
CA ILE A 54 13.87 5.99 -6.11
C ILE A 54 13.70 4.67 -5.37
N GLU A 55 14.74 4.20 -4.67
CA GLU A 55 14.73 2.94 -3.92
C GLU A 55 13.72 2.97 -2.77
N HIS A 56 13.70 4.05 -1.99
CA HIS A 56 12.74 4.24 -0.92
C HIS A 56 11.29 4.20 -1.44
N LEU A 57 11.01 4.89 -2.56
CA LEU A 57 9.67 4.90 -3.14
C LEU A 57 9.27 3.53 -3.72
N GLN A 58 10.22 2.79 -4.30
CA GLN A 58 9.99 1.41 -4.75
C GLN A 58 9.69 0.46 -3.58
N GLU A 59 10.31 0.67 -2.42
CA GLU A 59 10.00 -0.08 -1.20
C GLU A 59 8.56 0.19 -0.74
N HIS A 60 8.12 1.45 -0.69
CA HIS A 60 6.72 1.80 -0.36
C HIS A 60 5.70 1.16 -1.31
N ILE A 61 6.04 1.09 -2.60
CA ILE A 61 5.19 0.41 -3.60
C ILE A 61 5.12 -1.08 -3.31
N ARG A 62 6.27 -1.73 -3.05
CA ARG A 62 6.35 -3.16 -2.73
C ARG A 62 5.52 -3.51 -1.50
N GLU A 63 5.66 -2.76 -0.42
CA GLU A 63 4.89 -2.97 0.81
C GLU A 63 3.38 -2.83 0.58
N GLY A 64 2.97 -1.83 -0.20
CA GLY A 64 1.56 -1.64 -0.57
C GLY A 64 1.02 -2.80 -1.41
N GLU A 65 1.79 -3.29 -2.38
CA GLU A 65 1.43 -4.44 -3.21
C GLU A 65 1.29 -5.74 -2.38
N GLU A 66 2.19 -5.96 -1.43
CA GLU A 66 2.10 -7.09 -0.49
C GLU A 66 0.81 -7.04 0.33
N LEU A 67 0.47 -5.87 0.88
CA LEU A 67 -0.76 -5.68 1.65
C LEU A 67 -2.01 -5.89 0.78
N LEU A 68 -2.04 -5.40 -0.47
CA LEU A 68 -3.14 -5.67 -1.40
C LEU A 68 -3.30 -7.16 -1.67
N GLN A 69 -2.19 -7.89 -1.82
CA GLN A 69 -2.26 -9.35 -1.98
C GLN A 69 -2.79 -10.04 -0.72
N GLU A 70 -2.38 -9.59 0.47
CA GLU A 70 -2.87 -10.12 1.73
C GLU A 70 -4.40 -9.95 1.86
N ILE A 71 -4.90 -8.73 1.62
CA ILE A 71 -6.34 -8.43 1.65
C ILE A 71 -7.09 -9.29 0.63
N ARG A 72 -6.58 -9.45 -0.59
CA ARG A 72 -7.20 -10.29 -1.64
C ARG A 72 -7.22 -11.78 -1.29
N ARG A 73 -6.24 -12.26 -0.52
CA ARG A 73 -6.15 -13.66 -0.08
C ARG A 73 -7.02 -13.95 1.13
N MET A 74 -7.55 -12.91 1.80
CA MET A 74 -8.55 -13.12 2.83
C MET A 74 -9.74 -13.85 2.22
N LYS A 75 -9.91 -15.12 2.58
CA LYS A 75 -11.19 -15.79 2.44
C LYS A 75 -12.13 -15.12 3.43
N LEU A 76 -12.86 -14.12 2.96
CA LEU A 76 -13.96 -13.52 3.70
C LEU A 76 -15.06 -14.59 3.75
N HIS A 77 -15.03 -15.36 4.85
CA HIS A 77 -16.01 -16.40 5.18
C HIS A 77 -17.29 -15.77 5.71
#